data_AF-A0A6A7ZSS0-F1
#
_entry.id   AF-A0A6A7ZSS0-F1
#
_cell.length_a   1.000
_cell.length_b   1.000
_cell.length_c   1.000
_cell.angle_alpha   90.00
_cell.angle_beta   90.00
_cell.angle_gamma   90.00
#
_symmetry.space_group_name_H-M   'P 1'
#
loop_
_entity.id
_entity.type
_entity.pdbx_description
1 polymer ?
#
loop_
_entity_poly.entity_id
_entity_poly.type
_entity_poly.pdbx_seq_one_letter_code
_entity_poly.pdbx_strand_id
1 'polypeptide(L)' 'MLQSHDHTGAILPADVNMLAALFTEILTDKGLRRDCEAAELIARRLISVYQSGHRERGELLKMATDD' A
#
# COMPACT_ATOMS: atom_id res chain seq x y z
N MET A 1 -10.12 -26.07 16.93
CA MET A 1 -9.28 -24.88 17.16
C MET A 1 -9.73 -23.86 16.14
N LEU A 2 -10.44 -22.81 16.56
CA LEU A 2 -10.90 -21.76 15.66
C LEU A 2 -9.63 -21.09 15.11
N GLN A 3 -9.30 -21.31 13.84
CA GLN A 3 -8.33 -20.46 13.16
C GLN A 3 -8.97 -19.07 13.16
N SER A 4 -8.56 -18.23 14.11
CA SER A 4 -8.75 -16.80 14.02
C SER A 4 -8.19 -16.42 12.66
N HIS A 5 -9.07 -16.20 11.68
CA HIS A 5 -8.74 -15.45 10.48
C HIS A 5 -8.39 -14.06 10.99
N ASP A 6 -7.14 -13.95 11.40
CA ASP A 6 -6.44 -12.74 11.69
C ASP A 6 -6.86 -11.76 10.60
N HIS A 7 -7.42 -10.62 11.00
CA HIS A 7 -7.87 -9.57 10.07
C HIS A 7 -6.67 -8.92 9.36
N THR A 8 -5.61 -9.69 9.09
CA THR A 8 -4.33 -9.27 8.55
C THR A 8 -4.50 -8.60 7.20
N GLY A 9 -5.46 -9.08 6.39
CA GLY A 9 -5.80 -8.52 5.07
C GLY A 9 -6.94 -7.48 5.06
N ALA A 10 -7.57 -7.17 6.20
CA ALA A 10 -8.61 -6.16 6.26
C ALA A 10 -7.98 -4.77 6.32
N ILE A 11 -8.35 -3.89 5.38
CA ILE A 11 -7.93 -2.48 5.41
C ILE A 11 -8.91 -1.73 6.31
N LEU A 12 -8.45 -1.30 7.49
CA LEU A 12 -9.28 -0.47 8.36
C LEU A 12 -9.26 0.98 7.85
N PRO A 13 -10.28 1.80 8.19
CA PRO A 13 -10.30 3.21 7.80
C PRO A 13 -9.06 3.99 8.25
N ALA A 14 -8.44 3.60 9.38
CA ALA A 14 -7.17 4.19 9.83
C ALA A 14 -5.99 3.85 8.89
N ASP A 15 -5.94 2.60 8.39
CA ASP A 15 -4.91 2.13 7.47
C ASP A 15 -5.05 2.77 6.09
N VAL A 16 -6.28 3.07 5.64
CA VAL A 16 -6.52 3.81 4.38
C VAL A 16 -5.80 5.15 4.40
N ASN A 17 -5.81 5.87 5.53
CA ASN A 17 -5.12 7.15 5.64
C ASN A 17 -3.60 7.01 5.55
N MET A 18 -3.05 5.96 6.17
CA MET A 18 -1.62 5.64 6.07
C MET A 18 -1.22 5.26 4.64
N LEU A 19 -1.99 4.37 3.98
CA LEU A 19 -1.76 3.97 2.59
C LEU A 19 -1.87 5.15 1.64
N ALA A 20 -2.85 6.05 1.85
CA ALA A 20 -3.00 7.26 1.05
C ALA A 20 -1.82 8.24 1.21
N ALA A 21 -1.28 8.36 2.42
CA ALA A 21 -0.09 9.18 2.68
C ALA A 21 1.15 8.59 1.98
N LEU A 22 1.39 7.29 2.13
CA LEU A 22 2.49 6.59 1.45
C LEU A 22 2.36 6.68 -0.07
N PHE A 23 1.15 6.51 -0.60
CA PHE A 23 0.90 6.64 -2.03
C PHE A 23 1.25 8.03 -2.54
N THR A 24 0.80 9.08 -1.86
CA THR A 24 1.13 10.47 -2.22
C THR A 24 2.64 10.75 -2.13
N GLU A 25 3.32 10.19 -1.13
CA GLU A 25 4.78 10.30 -0.98
C GLU A 25 5.50 9.65 -2.16
N ILE A 26 5.13 8.42 -2.53
CA ILE A 26 5.71 7.70 -3.68
C ILE A 26 5.48 8.46 -4.99
N LEU A 27 4.29 9.01 -5.19
CA LEU A 27 4.00 9.81 -6.38
C LEU A 27 4.81 11.10 -6.43
N THR A 28 4.99 11.76 -5.28
CA THR A 28 5.77 13.00 -5.19
C THR A 28 7.25 12.73 -5.46
N ASP A 29 7.80 11.67 -4.87
CA ASP A 29 9.18 11.22 -5.08
C ASP A 29 9.45 10.89 -6.56
N LYS A 30 8.54 10.15 -7.20
CA LYS A 30 8.63 9.79 -8.62
C LYS A 30 8.21 10.92 -9.57
N GLY A 31 7.74 12.07 -9.07
CA GLY A 31 7.21 13.18 -9.88
C GLY A 31 5.98 12.79 -10.71
N LEU A 32 5.23 11.77 -10.29
CA LEU A 32 4.06 11.24 -10.98
C LEU A 32 2.79 11.98 -10.57
N ARG A 33 1.89 12.19 -11.53
CA ARG A 33 0.52 12.61 -11.20
C ARG A 33 -0.32 11.40 -10.82
N ARG A 34 -1.28 11.61 -9.92
CA ARG A 34 -2.30 10.61 -9.54
C ARG A 34 -3.13 10.08 -10.71
N ASP A 35 -3.25 10.87 -11.78
CA ASP A 35 -4.06 10.58 -12.96
C ASP A 35 -3.23 9.89 -14.06
N CYS A 36 -2.43 8.89 -13.69
CA CYS A 36 -1.57 8.18 -14.64
C CYS A 36 -1.60 6.67 -14.35
N GLU A 37 -1.44 5.86 -15.38
CA GLU A 37 -1.42 4.39 -15.28
C GLU A 37 -0.35 3.92 -14.26
N ALA A 38 0.80 4.59 -14.24
CA ALA A 38 1.85 4.30 -13.25
C ALA A 38 1.36 4.50 -11.80
N ALA A 39 0.51 5.51 -11.55
CA ALA A 39 -0.06 5.75 -10.24
C ALA A 39 -1.07 4.67 -9.85
N GLU A 40 -1.89 4.19 -10.80
CA GLU A 40 -2.80 3.07 -10.55
C GLU A 40 -2.01 1.78 -10.20
N LEU A 41 -0.95 1.49 -10.95
CA LEU A 41 -0.08 0.33 -10.70
C LEU A 41 0.53 0.38 -9.29
N ILE A 42 1.05 1.54 -8.88
CA ILE A 42 1.62 1.74 -7.54
C ILE A 42 0.54 1.55 -6.47
N ALA A 43 -0.65 2.14 -6.64
CA ALA A 43 -1.75 1.98 -5.69
C ALA A 43 -2.17 0.52 -5.53
N ARG A 44 -2.31 -0.20 -6.64
CA ARG A 44 -2.67 -1.62 -6.65
C ARG A 44 -1.60 -2.46 -5.96
N ARG A 45 -0.32 -2.21 -6.24
CA ARG A 45 0.79 -2.94 -5.61
C ARG A 45 0.86 -2.67 -4.12
N LEU A 46 0.71 -1.41 -3.70
CA LEU A 46 0.67 -1.01 -2.29
C LEU A 46 -0.44 -1.75 -1.52
N ILE A 47 -1.63 -1.83 -2.09
CA ILE A 47 -2.77 -2.55 -1.50
C ILE A 47 -2.48 -4.06 -1.43
N SER A 48 -1.96 -4.67 -2.49
CA SER A 48 -1.64 -6.10 -2.49
C SER A 48 -0.57 -6.46 -1.47
N VAL A 49 0.47 -5.64 -1.32
CA VAL A 49 1.52 -5.83 -0.32
C VAL A 49 0.95 -5.72 1.10
N TYR A 50 0.10 -4.71 1.34
CA TYR A 50 -0.58 -4.55 2.62
C TYR A 50 -1.45 -5.76 2.98
N GLN A 51 -2.25 -6.24 2.01
CA GLN A 51 -3.11 -7.40 2.18
C GLN A 51 -2.34 -8.71 2.38
N SER A 52 -1.09 -8.78 1.90
CA SER A 52 -0.19 -9.92 2.12
C SER A 52 0.39 -9.96 3.54
N GLY A 53 0.13 -8.93 4.35
CA GLY A 53 0.51 -8.85 5.76
C GLY A 53 1.67 -7.90 6.05
N HIS A 54 2.24 -7.24 5.03
CA HIS A 54 3.27 -6.22 5.24
C HIS A 54 2.61 -4.90 5.66
N ARG A 55 2.74 -4.54 6.94
CA ARG A 55 2.18 -3.30 7.50
C ARG A 55 3.24 -2.25 7.78
N GLU A 56 4.52 -2.60 7.67
CA GLU A 56 5.60 -1.67 7.93
C GLU A 56 5.77 -0.70 6.77
N ARG A 57 5.76 0.60 7.08
CA ARG A 57 5.89 1.69 6.11
C ARG A 57 7.11 1.54 5.18
N GLY A 58 8.26 1.11 5.71
CA GLY A 58 9.48 0.94 4.94
C GLY A 58 9.41 -0.25 3.98
N GLU A 59 8.78 -1.34 4.40
CA GLU A 59 8.55 -2.51 3.54
C GLU A 59 7.51 -2.21 2.46
N LEU A 60 6.41 -1.54 2.83
CA LEU A 60 5.37 -1.11 1.89
C LEU A 60 5.95 -0.21 0.80
N LEU A 61 6.75 0.78 1.18
CA LEU A 61 7.42 1.68 0.24
C LEU A 61 8.35 0.90 -0.69
N LYS A 62 9.21 0.05 -0.12
CA LYS A 62 10.17 -0.75 -0.88
C LYS A 62 9.45 -1.67 -1.87
N MET A 63 8.52 -2.49 -1.41
CA MET A 63 7.82 -3.49 -2.23
C MET A 63 6.85 -2.89 -3.27
N ALA A 64 6.33 -1.68 -3.02
CA ALA A 64 5.48 -0.96 -3.97
C ALA A 64 6.28 -0.21 -5.04
N THR A 65 7.60 -0.03 -4.85
CA THR A 65 8.47 0.72 -5.77
C THR A 65 9.58 -0.11 -6.41
N ASP A 66 9.87 -1.29 -5.86
CA ASP A 66 10.73 -2.33 -6.44
C ASP A 66 9.97 -2.96 -7.63
N ASP A 67 10.53 -2.83 -8.84
CA ASP A 67 9.98 -3.35 -10.10
C ASP A 67 10.00 -4.89 -10.10
#